data_AF-A0A4Y8LVP3-F1
#
_entry.id   AF-A0A4Y8LVP3-F1
#
_cell.length_a   1.000
_cell.length_b   1.000
_cell.length_c   1.000
_cell.angle_alpha   90.00
_cell.angle_beta   90.00
_cell.angle_gamma   90.00
#
_symmetry.space_group_name_H-M   'P 1'
#
loop_
_entity.id
_entity.type
_entity.pdbx_description
1 polymer ?
#
loop_
_entity_poly.entity_id
_entity_poly.type
_entity_poly.pdbx_seq_one_letter_code
_entity_poly.pdbx_strand_id
1 'polypeptide(L)' 'MSKSKQHRRKIERSGLNNPEISRNQWHRKPHTQVVQNKKAEQRRTQCRLRGSRDGADFLNGIA' A
#
# COMPACT_ATOMS: atom_id res chain seq x y z
N MET A 1 16.01 -3.01 -26.23
CA MET A 1 14.53 -2.82 -26.32
C MET A 1 13.87 -4.19 -26.35
N SER A 2 12.85 -4.44 -25.53
CA SER A 2 12.14 -5.74 -25.55
C SER A 2 11.45 -5.98 -26.90
N LYS A 3 11.46 -7.24 -27.38
CA LYS A 3 10.77 -7.67 -28.61
C LYS A 3 9.28 -7.30 -28.59
N SER A 4 8.62 -7.40 -27.44
CA SER A 4 7.23 -6.98 -27.25
C SER A 4 7.03 -5.47 -27.49
N LYS A 5 7.99 -4.64 -27.04
CA LYS A 5 7.95 -3.19 -27.24
C LYS A 5 8.18 -2.80 -28.70
N GLN A 6 9.01 -3.54 -29.43
CA GLN A 6 9.21 -3.33 -30.87
C GLN A 6 7.95 -3.71 -31.67
N HIS A 7 7.31 -4.83 -31.32
CA HIS A 7 6.06 -5.26 -31.93
C HIS A 7 4.94 -4.22 -31.78
N ARG A 8 4.74 -3.67 -30.57
CA ARG A 8 3.78 -2.57 -30.35
C ARG A 8 4.03 -1.35 -31.23
N ARG A 9 5.29 -0.89 -31.30
CA ARG A 9 5.65 0.26 -32.15
C ARG A 9 5.37 0.01 -33.64
N LYS A 10 5.51 -1.23 -34.10
CA LYS A 10 5.17 -1.62 -35.49
C LYS A 10 3.66 -1.52 -35.73
N ILE A 11 2.85 -2.01 -34.79
CA ILE A 11 1.37 -1.93 -34.85
C ILE A 11 0.87 -0.48 -34.83
N GLU A 12 1.42 0.34 -33.93
CA GLU A 12 1.11 1.78 -33.85
C GLU A 12 1.45 2.48 -35.17
N ARG A 13 2.60 2.18 -35.77
CA ARG A 13 3.01 2.75 -37.06
C ARG A 13 2.11 2.30 -38.22
N SER A 14 1.51 1.11 -38.16
CA SER A 14 0.53 0.66 -39.14
C SER A 14 -0.87 1.25 -38.95
N GLY A 15 -1.06 2.20 -38.03
CA GLY A 15 -2.34 2.87 -37.79
C GLY A 15 -3.34 2.02 -37.00
N LEU A 16 -2.89 0.90 -36.43
CA LEU A 16 -3.70 0.02 -35.60
C LEU A 16 -3.62 0.44 -34.13
N ASN A 17 -4.71 0.22 -33.40
CA ASN A 17 -4.81 0.61 -32.00
C ASN A 17 -3.80 -0.13 -31.10
N ASN A 18 -3.25 0.60 -30.14
CA ASN A 18 -2.32 0.03 -29.17
C ASN A 18 -3.06 -0.90 -28.19
N PRO A 19 -2.65 -2.18 -28.06
CA PRO A 19 -3.27 -3.13 -27.13
C PRO A 19 -3.01 -2.79 -25.64
N GLU A 20 -2.27 -1.72 -25.32
CA GLU A 20 -2.18 -1.19 -23.95
C GLU A 20 -3.41 -0.38 -23.54
N ILE A 21 -4.22 0.11 -24.49
CA ILE A 21 -5.41 0.92 -24.19
C ILE A 21 -6.46 0.12 -23.42
N SER A 22 -6.60 -1.17 -23.72
CA SER A 22 -7.54 -2.08 -23.07
C SER A 22 -6.95 -2.80 -21.85
N ARG A 23 -5.69 -2.54 -21.48
CA ARG A 23 -5.07 -3.20 -20.33
C ARG A 23 -5.50 -2.54 -19.04
N ASN A 24 -6.04 -3.35 -18.13
CA ASN A 24 -6.31 -2.94 -16.77
C ASN A 24 -5.03 -2.41 -16.12
N GLN A 25 -5.02 -1.13 -15.76
CA GLN A 25 -3.95 -0.53 -14.99
C GLN A 25 -4.21 -0.73 -13.50
N TRP A 26 -3.35 -1.53 -12.86
CA TRP A 26 -3.37 -1.65 -11.41
C TRP A 26 -2.73 -0.42 -10.79
N HIS A 27 -3.56 0.50 -10.30
CA HIS A 27 -3.08 1.62 -9.50
C HIS A 27 -2.66 1.12 -8.12
N ARG A 28 -1.37 1.19 -7.81
CA ARG A 28 -0.89 1.00 -6.43
C ARG A 28 -1.48 2.07 -5.53
N LYS A 29 -1.62 1.73 -4.24
CA LYS A 29 -1.96 2.74 -3.23
C LYS A 29 -0.87 3.84 -3.25
N PRO A 30 -1.26 5.14 -3.24
CA PRO A 30 -0.29 6.21 -3.13
C PRO A 30 0.51 6.05 -1.83
N HIS A 31 1.82 6.28 -1.90
CA HIS A 31 2.77 6.05 -0.79
C HIS A 31 2.39 6.83 0.48
N THR A 32 1.63 7.91 0.33
CA THR A 32 1.27 8.85 1.38
C THR A 32 0.07 8.43 2.21
N GLN A 33 -0.68 7.37 1.85
CA GLN A 33 -1.78 6.93 2.70
C GLN A 33 -1.26 6.10 3.88
N VAL A 34 -0.67 6.79 4.86
CA VAL A 34 -0.38 6.23 6.18
C VAL A 34 -1.71 5.97 6.87
N VAL A 35 -2.29 4.78 6.63
CA VAL A 35 -3.46 4.32 7.38
C VAL A 35 -2.98 3.97 8.79
N GLN A 36 -3.61 4.57 9.80
CA GLN A 36 -3.32 4.26 11.19
C GLN A 36 -3.55 2.77 11.46
N ASN A 37 -2.47 2.03 11.68
CA ASN A 37 -2.53 0.61 12.00
C ASN A 37 -2.56 0.45 13.52
N LYS A 38 -3.77 0.53 14.09
CA LYS A 38 -4.01 0.43 15.54
C LYS A 38 -3.40 -0.84 16.16
N LYS A 39 -3.40 -1.96 15.43
CA LYS A 39 -2.78 -3.22 15.89
C LYS A 39 -1.26 -3.11 15.97
N ALA A 40 -0.62 -2.45 14.99
CA ALA A 40 0.82 -2.23 15.02
C ALA A 40 1.21 -1.23 16.11
N GLU A 41 0.40 -0.21 16.35
CA GLU A 41 0.57 0.76 17.43
C GLU A 41 0.47 0.09 18.81
N GLN A 42 -0.56 -0.74 19.04
CA GLN A 42 -0.73 -1.49 20.30
C GLN A 42 0.45 -2.42 20.61
N ARG A 43 0.98 -3.13 19.60
CA ARG A 43 2.19 -3.96 19.81
C ARG A 43 3.41 -3.12 20.18
N ARG A 44 3.59 -1.95 19.53
CA ARG A 44 4.71 -1.04 19.83
C ARG A 44 4.59 -0.45 21.23
N THR A 45 3.39 -0.06 21.67
CA THR A 45 3.18 0.47 23.02
C THR A 45 3.42 -0.61 24.07
N GLN A 46 2.89 -1.81 23.88
CA GLN A 46 3.11 -2.92 24.81
C GLN A 46 4.60 -3.28 24.95
N CYS A 47 5.35 -3.33 23.86
CA CYS A 47 6.80 -3.59 23.93
C CYS A 47 7.60 -2.45 24.58
N ARG A 48 7.16 -1.19 24.44
CA ARG A 48 7.81 -0.03 25.06
C ARG A 48 7.49 0.13 26.55
N LEU A 49 6.35 -0.40 27.00
CA LEU A 49 5.85 -0.29 28.38
C LEU A 49 6.14 -1.54 29.24
N ARG A 50 6.62 -2.64 28.63
CA ARG A 50 7.03 -3.88 29.30
C ARG A 50 8.31 -3.65 30.11
N GLY A 51 8.14 -3.03 31.28
CA GLY A 51 9.23 -2.70 32.20
C GLY A 51 8.89 -1.57 33.18
N SER A 52 7.77 -0.86 33.01
CA SER A 52 7.43 0.26 33.90
C SER A 52 6.18 0.05 34.76
N ARG A 53 5.26 -0.87 34.44
CA ARG A 53 4.03 -1.07 35.23
C ARG A 53 3.55 -2.52 35.20
N ASP A 54 3.72 -3.23 36.31
CA ASP A 54 3.04 -4.49 36.64
C ASP A 54 1.56 -4.22 37.04
N GLY A 55 0.82 -3.49 36.22
CA GLY A 55 -0.56 -3.11 36.49
C GLY A 55 -1.30 -2.85 35.18
N ALA A 56 -2.35 -3.63 34.93
CA ALA A 56 -3.25 -3.43 33.81
C ALA A 56 -4.11 -2.18 34.07
N ASP A 57 -3.62 -1.01 33.67
CA ASP A 57 -4.39 0.23 33.73
C ASP A 57 -5.43 0.24 32.59
N PHE A 58 -6.57 -0.40 32.81
CA PHE A 58 -7.79 -0.02 32.09
C PHE A 58 -8.34 1.26 32.73
N LEU A 59 -7.82 2.40 32.29
CA LEU A 59 -8.48 3.70 32.49
C LEU A 59 -9.76 3.70 31.65
N ASN A 60 -10.81 3.05 32.18
CA ASN A 60 -12.18 3.39 31.83
C ASN A 60 -12.45 4.76 32.44
N GLY A 61 -12.51 5.78 31.59
CA GLY A 61 -13.14 7.04 31.99
C GLY A 61 -14.60 6.76 32.36
N ILE A 62 -15.02 7.31 33.50
CA ILE A 62 -16.31 7.98 33.79
C ILE A 62 -16.29 8.34 35.29
N ALA A 63 -16.55 9.63 35.55
CA ALA A 63 -16.74 10.35 36.82
C ALA A 63 -15.50 10.60 37.70
#